data_AF-A0A085LEJ2-F1
#
_entry.id   AF-A0A085LEJ2-F1
#
_cell.length_a   1.000
_cell.length_b   1.000
_cell.length_c   1.000
_cell.angle_alpha   90.00
_cell.angle_beta   90.00
_cell.angle_gamma   90.00
#
_symmetry.space_group_name_H-M   'P 1'
#
loop_
_entity.id
_entity.type
_entity.pdbx_description
1 polymer ?
#
loop_
_entity_poly.entity_id
_entity_poly.type
_entity_poly.pdbx_seq_one_letter_code
_entity_poly.pdbx_strand_id
1 'polypeptide(L)'
;MRTHRLPPVETVHAMTVHRAQGSQFDRVTLVLPPATSPLLTRELLYTAVTRAQSFVRVVGSEDAVRTAVTSPVHRASGLRTPLPGGQSSVRSA
;
A
#
# COMPACT_ATOMS: atom_id res chain seq x y z
N MET A 1 9.41 9.52 31.30
CA MET A 1 9.69 8.24 30.61
C MET A 1 11.06 7.76 31.05
N ARG A 2 11.17 6.58 31.68
CA ARG A 2 12.48 6.06 32.15
C ARG A 2 13.25 5.53 30.94
N THR A 3 14.35 6.18 30.57
CA THR A 3 15.13 5.92 29.34
C THR A 3 15.72 4.50 29.24
N HIS A 4 15.85 3.79 30.36
CA HIS A 4 16.35 2.40 30.40
C HIS A 4 15.32 1.31 30.04
N ARG A 5 14.07 1.67 29.70
CA ARG A 5 13.01 0.72 29.32
C ARG A 5 12.54 0.89 27.87
N LEU A 6 13.39 1.42 27.00
CA LEU A 6 13.08 1.38 25.58
C LEU A 6 13.04 -0.09 25.13
N PRO A 7 11.96 -0.54 24.47
CA PRO A 7 11.95 -1.85 23.84
C PRO A 7 13.06 -1.93 22.78
N PRO A 8 13.46 -3.14 22.35
CA PRO A 8 14.48 -3.31 21.32
C PRO A 8 14.18 -2.45 20.08
N VAL A 9 15.15 -1.68 19.64
CA VAL A 9 15.05 -0.84 18.45
C VAL A 9 15.87 -1.45 17.32
N GLU A 10 15.37 -1.31 16.10
CA GLU A 10 16.07 -1.71 14.88
C GLU A 10 16.41 -0.47 14.06
N THR A 11 17.59 -0.45 13.45
CA THR A 11 17.97 0.60 12.50
C THR A 11 17.23 0.39 11.19
N VAL A 12 16.42 1.38 10.76
CA VAL A 12 15.63 1.29 9.53
C VAL A 12 16.15 2.29 8.49
N HIS A 13 17.09 1.84 7.65
CA HIS A 13 17.57 2.63 6.51
C HIS A 13 16.58 2.63 5.33
N ALA A 14 15.91 1.49 5.15
CA ALA A 14 14.85 1.30 4.17
C ALA A 14 13.77 0.44 4.81
N MET A 15 12.52 0.65 4.39
CA MET A 15 11.39 -0.15 4.86
C MET A 15 10.49 -0.49 3.69
N THR A 16 9.73 -1.58 3.85
CA THR A 16 8.70 -1.93 2.89
C THR A 16 7.53 -0.96 2.98
N VAL A 17 6.79 -0.81 1.88
CA VAL A 17 5.56 0.00 1.84
C VAL A 17 4.55 -0.47 2.91
N HIS A 18 4.50 -1.77 3.18
CA HIS A 18 3.67 -2.34 4.24
C HIS A 18 4.05 -1.83 5.63
N ARG A 19 5.35 -1.76 5.95
CA ARG A 19 5.82 -1.23 7.25
C ARG A 19 5.61 0.27 7.39
N ALA A 20 5.56 1.00 6.28
CA ALA A 20 5.27 2.44 6.25
C ALA A 20 3.76 2.77 6.37
N GLN A 21 2.87 1.79 6.49
CA GLN A 21 1.42 2.03 6.60
C GLN A 21 1.10 2.90 7.82
N GLY A 22 0.26 3.91 7.63
CA GLY A 22 -0.11 4.87 8.68
C GLY A 22 0.93 5.96 8.95
N SER A 23 2.12 5.89 8.35
CA SER A 23 3.16 6.93 8.44
C SER A 23 3.15 7.85 7.22
N GLN A 24 3.71 9.05 7.34
CA GLN A 24 3.99 9.94 6.21
C GLN A 24 5.37 10.58 6.40
N PHE A 25 6.01 10.90 5.28
CA PHE A 25 7.35 11.47 5.22
C PHE A 25 7.35 12.66 4.27
N ASP A 26 8.15 13.69 4.54
CA ASP A 26 8.26 14.84 3.64
C ASP A 26 8.63 14.40 2.21
N ARG A 27 9.68 13.57 2.11
CA ARG A 27 10.21 13.04 0.84
C ARG A 27 10.32 11.52 0.89
N VAL A 28 9.88 10.84 -0.17
CA VAL A 28 10.00 9.38 -0.30
C VAL A 28 10.85 9.03 -1.53
N THR A 29 11.80 8.11 -1.37
CA THR A 29 12.43 7.41 -2.49
C THR A 29 11.87 5.99 -2.56
N LEU A 30 11.14 5.67 -3.63
CA LEU A 30 10.55 4.38 -3.88
C LEU A 30 11.43 3.59 -4.85
N VAL A 31 11.92 2.43 -4.42
CA VAL A 31 12.64 1.49 -5.28
C VAL A 31 11.67 0.43 -5.76
N LEU A 32 11.47 0.33 -7.07
CA LEU A 32 10.59 -0.67 -7.67
C LEU A 32 11.36 -1.96 -7.97
N PRO A 33 10.76 -3.14 -7.71
CA PRO A 33 11.30 -4.39 -8.19
C PRO A 33 11.18 -4.49 -9.74
N PRO A 34 11.78 -5.53 -10.36
CA PRO A 34 11.63 -5.79 -11.79
C PRO A 34 10.17 -5.92 -12.22
N ALA A 35 9.86 -5.59 -13.49
CA ALA A 35 8.52 -5.58 -14.05
C ALA A 35 7.76 -6.93 -13.96
N THR A 36 8.48 -8.04 -13.80
CA THR A 36 7.92 -9.39 -13.62
C THR A 36 7.48 -9.68 -12.19
N SER A 37 7.75 -8.78 -11.24
CA SER A 37 7.44 -8.99 -9.84
C SER A 37 5.93 -8.94 -9.59
N PRO A 38 5.36 -9.95 -8.89
CA PRO A 38 3.95 -9.92 -8.51
C PRO A 38 3.63 -8.85 -7.45
N LEU A 39 4.66 -8.22 -6.87
CA LEU A 39 4.50 -7.12 -5.92
C LEU A 39 4.12 -5.80 -6.62
N LEU A 40 4.31 -5.68 -7.94
CA LEU A 40 3.95 -4.49 -8.69
C LEU A 40 2.45 -4.43 -8.92
N THR A 41 1.77 -3.77 -7.99
CA THR A 41 0.34 -3.50 -8.08
C THR A 41 0.05 -2.02 -7.95
N ARG A 42 -1.10 -1.60 -8.49
CA ARG A 42 -1.53 -0.20 -8.47
C ARG A 42 -1.71 0.28 -7.05
N GLU A 43 -2.27 -0.56 -6.18
CA GLU A 43 -2.49 -0.28 -4.78
C GLU A 43 -1.18 -0.13 -4.01
N LEU A 44 -0.16 -0.96 -4.31
CA LEU A 44 1.16 -0.81 -3.67
C LEU A 44 1.83 0.48 -4.11
N LEU A 45 1.83 0.78 -5.41
CA LEU A 45 2.39 2.03 -5.95
C LEU A 45 1.66 3.26 -5.38
N TYR A 46 0.33 3.26 -5.40
CA TYR A 46 -0.49 4.33 -4.83
C TYR A 46 -0.20 4.52 -3.33
N THR A 47 -0.15 3.43 -2.57
CA THR A 47 0.13 3.51 -1.13
C THR A 47 1.51 4.13 -0.89
N ALA A 48 2.53 3.70 -1.64
CA ALA A 48 3.88 4.24 -1.55
C ALA A 48 3.94 5.74 -1.88
N VAL A 49 3.26 6.17 -2.96
CA VAL A 49 3.19 7.57 -3.37
C VAL A 49 2.51 8.43 -2.30
N THR A 50 1.38 7.96 -1.73
CA THR A 50 0.67 8.70 -0.67
C THR A 50 1.40 8.72 0.69
N ARG A 51 2.53 8.00 0.83
CA ARG A 51 3.40 8.17 2.00
C ARG A 51 4.22 9.47 1.93
N ALA A 52 4.42 10.04 0.74
CA ALA A 52 5.11 11.33 0.60
C ALA A 52 4.16 12.50 0.81
N GLN A 53 4.64 13.54 1.49
CA GLN A 53 3.91 14.78 1.67
C GLN A 53 4.21 15.80 0.57
N SER A 54 5.48 15.95 0.18
CA SER A 54 5.91 16.98 -0.78
C SER A 54 6.61 16.42 -2.02
N PHE A 55 7.27 15.26 -1.93
CA PHE A 55 8.06 14.76 -3.05
C PHE A 55 8.22 13.23 -3.09
N VAL A 56 8.12 12.66 -4.28
CA VAL A 56 8.41 11.25 -4.57
C VAL A 56 9.51 11.15 -5.63
N ARG A 57 10.57 10.38 -5.33
CA ARG A 57 11.52 9.88 -6.32
C ARG A 57 11.27 8.40 -6.55
N VAL A 58 11.02 8.01 -7.79
CA VAL A 58 10.87 6.60 -8.18
C VAL A 58 12.17 6.13 -8.82
N VAL A 59 12.67 4.99 -8.39
CA VAL A 59 13.86 4.32 -8.92
C VAL A 59 13.44 2.94 -9.42
N GLY A 60 13.46 2.75 -10.73
CA GLY A 60 13.02 1.54 -11.41
C GLY A 60 12.94 1.74 -12.92
N SER A 61 12.62 0.69 -13.67
CA SER A 61 12.38 0.81 -15.11
C SER A 61 11.01 1.43 -15.40
N GLU A 62 10.87 2.03 -16.58
CA GLU A 62 9.57 2.49 -17.07
C GLU A 62 8.54 1.34 -17.08
N ASP A 63 8.96 0.14 -17.51
CA ASP A 63 8.13 -1.05 -17.52
C ASP A 63 7.62 -1.43 -16.13
N ALA A 64 8.45 -1.31 -15.09
CA ALA A 64 8.01 -1.60 -13.72
C ALA A 64 6.94 -0.62 -13.25
N VAL A 65 7.08 0.68 -13.58
CA VAL A 65 6.06 1.70 -13.31
C VAL A 65 4.78 1.37 -14.08
N ARG A 66 4.89 1.10 -15.38
CA ARG A 66 3.75 0.77 -16.26
C ARG A 66 3.00 -0.45 -15.74
N THR A 67 3.70 -1.55 -15.45
CA THR A 67 3.11 -2.76 -14.88
C THR A 67 2.41 -2.47 -13.56
N ALA A 68 3.03 -1.73 -12.64
CA ALA A 68 2.38 -1.37 -11.38
C ALA A 68 1.10 -0.55 -11.61
N VAL A 69 1.10 0.40 -12.53
CA VAL A 69 -0.10 1.19 -12.85
C VAL A 69 -1.19 0.31 -13.46
N THR A 70 -0.88 -0.64 -14.33
CA THR A 70 -1.90 -1.44 -15.03
C THR A 70 -2.43 -2.64 -14.23
N SER A 71 -1.69 -3.12 -13.22
CA SER A 71 -2.02 -4.35 -12.49
C SER A 71 -2.75 -4.09 -11.16
N PRO A 72 -4.07 -4.30 -11.06
CA PRO A 72 -4.80 -4.20 -9.79
C PRO A 72 -4.57 -5.44 -8.90
N VAL A 73 -4.73 -5.29 -7.58
CA VAL A 73 -4.76 -6.42 -6.66
C VAL A 73 -6.06 -7.21 -6.82
N HIS A 74 -5.94 -8.49 -7.16
CA HIS A 74 -7.08 -9.42 -7.11
C HIS A 74 -7.31 -9.90 -5.68
N ARG A 75 -8.48 -9.58 -5.11
CA ARG A 75 -8.89 -10.02 -3.77
C ARG A 75 -9.89 -11.17 -3.85
N ALA A 76 -9.49 -12.35 -3.39
CA ALA A 76 -10.37 -13.51 -3.26
C ALA A 76 -11.01 -13.57 -1.86
N SER A 77 -11.85 -12.60 -1.51
CA SER A 77 -12.47 -12.53 -0.16
C SER A 77 -13.84 -13.19 -0.06
N GLY A 78 -14.47 -13.56 -1.17
CA GLY A 78 -15.87 -14.03 -1.20
C GLY A 78 -16.92 -12.94 -0.95
N LEU A 79 -16.53 -11.77 -0.44
CA LEU A 79 -17.40 -10.63 -0.10
C LEU A 79 -17.94 -9.84 -1.31
N ARG A 80 -17.56 -10.25 -2.53
CA ARG A 80 -18.10 -9.69 -3.78
C ARG A 80 -19.54 -10.08 -4.03
N THR A 81 -19.96 -11.23 -3.49
CA THR A 81 -21.36 -11.66 -3.54
C THR A 81 -22.06 -11.07 -2.32
N PRO A 82 -23.24 -10.44 -2.48
CA PRO A 82 -24.04 -9.97 -1.34
C PRO A 82 -24.24 -11.10 -0.34
N LEU A 83 -24.09 -10.78 0.95
CA LEU A 83 -24.41 -11.73 2.02
C LEU A 83 -25.89 -12.13 1.86
N PRO A 84 -26.21 -13.43 1.74
CA PRO A 84 -27.60 -13.87 1.66
C PRO A 84 -28.31 -13.47 2.95
N GLY A 85 -29.16 -12.43 2.89
CA GLY A 85 -29.92 -11.93 4.04
C GLY A 85 -30.26 -10.42 4.05
N GLY A 86 -29.67 -9.60 3.18
CA GLY A 86 -29.90 -8.15 3.15
C GLY A 86 -31.12 -7.69 2.34
N GLN A 87 -32.31 -8.26 2.55
CA GLN A 87 -33.56 -7.66 2.06
C GLN A 87 -34.20 -6.85 3.20
N SER A 88 -33.78 -5.61 3.39
CA SER A 88 -34.55 -4.67 4.22
C SER A 88 -35.73 -4.19 3.38
N SER A 89 -36.90 -4.68 3.75
CA SER A 89 -38.19 -4.21 3.28
C SER A 89 -38.33 -2.71 3.56
N VAL A 90 -38.12 -1.89 2.55
CA VAL A 90 -38.68 -0.54 2.52
C VAL A 90 -39.64 -0.47 1.33
N ARG A 91 -40.81 -1.08 1.52
CA ARG A 91 -42.00 -0.81 0.72
C ARG A 91 -42.82 0.26 1.44
N SER A 92 -42.98 1.39 0.75
CA SER A 92 -44.25 2.10 0.58
C SER A 92 -44.91 2.74 1.81
N ALA A 93 -44.82 4.07 1.87
CA ALA A 93 -45.93 4.93 2.27
C ALA A 93 -46.28 5.82 1.07
#